data_AF-A0A356NBK5-F1
#
_entry.id   AF-A0A356NBK5-F1
#
_cell.length_a   1.000
_cell.length_b   1.000
_cell.length_c   1.000
_cell.angle_alpha   90.00
_cell.angle_beta   90.00
_cell.angle_gamma   90.00
#
_symmetry.space_group_name_H-M   'P 1'
#
loop_
_entity.id
_entity.type
_entity.pdbx_description
1 polymer ?
#
loop_
_entity_poly.entity_id
_entity_poly.type
_entity_poly.pdbx_seq_one_letter_code
_entity_poly.pdbx_strand_id
1 'polypeptide(L)'
;MVKRKSHNLTGILFCSLCALVWGFAFVAQQSAASDVPTFTFNGLRFSLAVATIGIFILINMLVDKKKGRTRIGWNRSTLIGGALCGLSLFIANNLQQYGIAHTTVGKTGFITALYIVIVPL
;
A
#
# COMPACT_ATOMS: atom_id res chain seq x y z
N MET A 1 22.58 -19.60 26.56
CA MET A 1 21.74 -18.43 26.91
C MET A 1 21.72 -17.41 25.77
N VAL A 2 20.71 -17.54 24.90
CA VAL A 2 19.97 -16.51 24.15
C VAL A 2 20.69 -15.20 23.71
N LYS A 3 21.28 -15.22 22.51
CA LYS A 3 21.49 -14.03 21.66
C LYS A 3 20.13 -13.54 21.12
N ARG A 4 19.44 -12.60 21.81
CA ARG A 4 18.10 -12.08 21.41
C ARG A 4 18.01 -10.55 21.21
N LYS A 5 19.12 -9.80 21.17
CA LYS A 5 19.07 -8.32 21.32
C LYS A 5 19.15 -7.49 20.03
N SER A 6 19.71 -7.98 18.90
CA SER A 6 19.89 -7.15 17.69
C SER A 6 18.70 -7.16 16.71
N HIS A 7 17.96 -8.27 16.61
CA HIS A 7 16.81 -8.35 15.68
C HIS A 7 15.71 -7.34 16.01
N ASN A 8 15.54 -7.00 17.28
CA ASN A 8 14.53 -6.02 17.71
C ASN A 8 14.91 -4.59 17.29
N LEU A 9 16.19 -4.22 17.38
CA LEU A 9 16.65 -2.88 17.01
C LEU A 9 16.55 -2.67 15.50
N THR A 10 16.97 -3.65 14.70
CA THR A 10 16.82 -3.61 13.25
C THR A 10 15.34 -3.52 12.86
N GLY A 11 14.47 -4.32 13.49
CA GLY A 11 13.03 -4.27 13.24
C GLY A 11 12.41 -2.90 13.56
N ILE A 12 12.75 -2.32 14.72
CA ILE A 12 12.31 -0.97 15.10
C ILE A 12 12.81 0.06 14.09
N LEU A 13 14.06 -0.04 13.65
CA LEU A 13 14.66 0.90 12.71
C LEU A 13 13.96 0.85 11.33
N PHE A 14 13.65 -0.35 10.83
CA PHE A 14 12.86 -0.51 9.61
C PHE A 14 11.43 0.03 9.76
N CYS A 15 10.76 -0.23 10.89
CA CYS A 15 9.43 0.31 11.16
C CYS A 15 9.43 1.84 11.23
N SER A 16 10.42 2.43 11.89
CA SER A 16 10.56 3.90 11.98
C SER A 16 10.84 4.52 10.61
N LEU A 17 11.72 3.92 9.80
CA LEU A 17 11.96 4.37 8.43
C LEU A 17 10.69 4.28 7.58
N CYS A 18 9.95 3.17 7.69
CA CYS A 18 8.68 3.00 7.00
C CYS A 18 7.67 4.08 7.41
N ALA A 19 7.51 4.33 8.71
CA ALA A 19 6.62 5.36 9.23
C ALA A 19 7.02 6.77 8.77
N LEU A 20 8.33 7.07 8.71
CA LEU A 20 8.83 8.32 8.17
C LEU A 20 8.51 8.48 6.68
N VAL A 21 8.86 7.49 5.86
CA VAL A 21 8.59 7.50 4.41
C VAL A 21 7.09 7.65 4.14
N TRP A 22 6.27 6.92 4.90
CA TRP A 22 4.80 7.00 4.80
C TRP A 22 4.28 8.38 5.21
N GLY A 23 4.81 8.97 6.29
CA GLY A 23 4.47 10.33 6.72
C GLY A 23 4.82 11.40 5.68
N PHE A 24 6.04 11.38 5.14
CA PHE A 24 6.48 12.30 4.09
C PHE A 24 5.65 12.15 2.80
N ALA A 25 5.19 10.93 2.48
CA ALA A 25 4.35 10.70 1.33
C ALA A 25 3.02 11.48 1.39
N PHE A 26 2.47 11.81 2.58
CA PHE A 26 1.28 12.67 2.66
C PHE A 26 1.55 14.10 2.21
N VAL A 27 2.72 14.64 2.52
CA VAL A 27 3.12 15.98 2.07
C VAL A 27 3.20 16.02 0.54
N ALA A 28 3.83 15.01 -0.07
CA ALA A 28 3.90 14.88 -1.51
C ALA A 28 2.51 14.68 -2.15
N GLN A 29 1.65 13.85 -1.56
CA GLN A 29 0.29 13.61 -2.04
C GLN A 29 -0.60 14.86 -1.95
N GLN A 30 -0.42 15.69 -0.91
CA GLN A 30 -1.11 16.97 -0.79
C GLN A 30 -0.68 17.95 -1.86
N SER A 31 0.62 18.09 -2.07
CA SER A 31 1.16 18.97 -3.11
C SER A 31 0.76 18.50 -4.51
N ALA A 32 0.63 17.20 -4.74
CA ALA A 32 0.12 16.69 -6.00
C ALA A 32 -1.40 16.88 -6.17
N ALA A 33 -2.15 16.96 -5.06
CA ALA A 33 -3.60 17.14 -5.08
C ALA A 33 -4.04 18.58 -5.45
N SER A 34 -3.16 19.58 -5.34
CA SER A 34 -3.47 20.95 -5.79
C SER A 34 -3.39 21.10 -7.31
N ASP A 35 -2.50 20.36 -7.95
CA ASP A 35 -2.17 20.55 -9.37
C ASP A 35 -2.80 19.48 -10.27
N VAL A 36 -3.15 18.31 -9.70
CA VAL A 36 -3.65 17.16 -10.45
C VAL A 36 -5.04 16.75 -9.97
N PRO A 37 -6.01 16.54 -10.89
CA PRO A 37 -7.31 15.98 -10.53
C PRO A 37 -7.18 14.66 -9.78
N THR A 38 -7.98 14.48 -8.72
CA THR A 38 -7.96 13.34 -7.80
C THR A 38 -7.98 11.99 -8.53
N PHE A 39 -8.79 11.91 -9.60
CA PHE A 39 -8.96 10.70 -10.41
C PHE A 39 -7.70 10.38 -11.24
N THR A 40 -7.04 11.39 -11.79
CA THR A 40 -5.80 11.26 -12.57
C THR A 40 -4.64 10.84 -11.68
N PHE A 41 -4.51 11.44 -10.50
CA PHE A 41 -3.47 11.06 -9.53
C PHE A 41 -3.63 9.60 -9.09
N ASN A 42 -4.86 9.19 -8.79
CA ASN A 42 -5.15 7.83 -8.38
C ASN A 42 -4.97 6.82 -9.54
N GLY A 43 -5.35 7.21 -10.76
CA GLY A 43 -5.14 6.42 -11.97
C GLY A 43 -3.66 6.17 -12.27
N LEU A 44 -2.80 7.19 -12.15
CA LEU A 44 -1.36 7.04 -12.29
C LEU A 44 -0.77 6.13 -11.20
N ARG A 45 -1.20 6.31 -9.95
CA ARG A 45 -0.77 5.49 -8.81
C ARG A 45 -1.11 4.02 -9.02
N PHE A 46 -2.34 3.70 -9.43
CA PHE A 46 -2.74 2.32 -9.71
C PHE A 46 -2.05 1.76 -10.95
N SER A 47 -1.81 2.58 -11.98
CA SER A 47 -1.05 2.15 -13.17
C SER A 47 0.39 1.76 -12.82
N LEU A 48 1.07 2.57 -12.01
CA LEU A 48 2.39 2.25 -11.45
C LEU A 48 2.34 0.99 -10.59
N ALA A 49 1.34 0.85 -9.72
CA ALA A 49 1.18 -0.34 -8.88
C ALA A 49 1.04 -1.62 -9.72
N VAL A 50 0.20 -1.59 -10.77
CA VAL A 50 0.03 -2.72 -11.69
C VAL A 50 1.32 -3.03 -12.44
N ALA A 51 2.05 -2.01 -12.91
CA ALA A 51 3.32 -2.21 -13.61
C ALA A 51 4.39 -2.84 -12.69
N THR A 52 4.55 -2.31 -11.46
CA THR A 52 5.54 -2.82 -10.51
C THR A 52 5.21 -4.24 -10.04
N ILE A 53 3.95 -4.49 -9.67
CA ILE A 53 3.50 -5.83 -9.27
C ILE A 53 3.62 -6.80 -10.46
N GLY A 54 3.28 -6.37 -11.67
CA GLY A 54 3.44 -7.14 -12.91
C GLY A 54 4.88 -7.55 -13.16
N ILE A 55 5.84 -6.63 -13.03
CA ILE A 55 7.28 -6.91 -13.11
C ILE A 55 7.70 -7.95 -12.05
N PHE A 56 7.22 -7.79 -10.81
CA PHE A 56 7.60 -8.67 -9.71
C PHE A 56 7.03 -10.08 -9.87
N ILE A 57 5.80 -10.19 -10.39
CA ILE A 57 5.18 -11.45 -10.76
C ILE A 57 5.97 -12.10 -11.90
N LEU A 58 6.35 -11.37 -12.95
CA LEU A 58 7.18 -11.88 -14.04
C LEU A 58 8.52 -12.43 -13.53
N ILE A 59 9.22 -11.68 -12.67
CA ILE A 59 10.48 -12.12 -12.06
C ILE A 59 10.25 -13.38 -11.21
N ASN A 60 9.22 -13.40 -10.36
CA ASN A 60 8.90 -14.57 -9.56
C ASN A 60 8.52 -15.78 -10.41
N MET A 61 7.77 -15.60 -11.51
CA MET A 61 7.43 -16.68 -12.44
C MET A 61 8.68 -17.26 -13.11
N LEU A 62 9.67 -16.42 -13.45
CA LEU A 62 10.95 -16.87 -14.01
C LEU A 62 11.80 -17.64 -12.97
N VAL A 63 11.75 -17.22 -11.70
CA VAL A 63 12.46 -17.87 -10.58
C VAL A 63 11.76 -19.16 -10.13
N ASP A 64 10.43 -19.19 -10.08
CA ASP A 64 9.63 -20.36 -9.69
C ASP A 64 9.68 -21.45 -10.77
N LYS A 65 9.82 -21.09 -12.05
CA LYS A 65 10.09 -22.06 -13.13
C LYS A 65 11.39 -22.83 -12.90
N LYS A 66 12.36 -22.24 -12.19
CA LYS A 66 13.61 -22.92 -11.76
C LYS A 66 13.46 -23.72 -10.47
N LYS A 67 12.44 -23.46 -9.64
CA LYS A 67 12.23 -24.10 -8.33
C LYS A 67 11.12 -25.15 -8.30
N GLY A 68 10.44 -25.42 -9.42
CA GLY A 68 9.46 -26.51 -9.53
C GLY A 68 8.25 -26.39 -8.59
N ARG A 69 7.92 -25.18 -8.12
CA ARG A 69 6.76 -24.94 -7.26
C ARG A 69 5.47 -25.01 -8.08
N THR A 70 4.55 -25.84 -7.61
CA THR A 70 3.20 -26.00 -8.19
C THR A 70 2.45 -24.67 -8.11
N ARG A 71 1.98 -24.18 -9.26
CA ARG A 71 1.12 -23.00 -9.31
C ARG A 71 -0.17 -23.29 -8.54
N ILE A 72 -0.50 -22.43 -7.58
CA ILE A 72 -1.83 -22.39 -6.98
C ILE A 72 -2.81 -22.12 -8.12
N GLY A 73 -3.70 -23.07 -8.40
CA GLY A 73 -4.67 -22.95 -9.48
C GLY A 73 -5.56 -21.73 -9.26
N TRP A 74 -5.76 -20.93 -10.31
CA TRP A 74 -6.69 -19.81 -10.26
C TRP A 74 -8.11 -20.34 -10.01
N ASN A 75 -8.59 -20.16 -8.78
CA ASN A 75 -9.95 -20.47 -8.42
C ASN A 75 -10.83 -19.25 -8.70
N ARG A 76 -12.05 -19.46 -9.23
CA ARG A 76 -13.03 -18.37 -9.46
C ARG A 76 -13.30 -17.59 -8.17
N SER A 77 -13.29 -18.27 -7.03
CA SER A 77 -13.42 -17.64 -5.70
C SER A 77 -12.27 -16.67 -5.38
N THR A 78 -11.04 -16.96 -5.82
CA THR A 78 -9.89 -16.06 -5.65
C THR A 78 -10.01 -14.84 -6.57
N LEU A 79 -10.53 -15.02 -7.78
CA LEU A 79 -10.77 -13.91 -8.71
C LEU A 79 -11.87 -12.97 -8.18
N ILE A 80 -12.97 -13.53 -7.68
CA ILE A 80 -14.08 -12.76 -7.09
C ILE A 80 -13.62 -12.06 -5.80
N GLY A 81 -12.88 -12.75 -4.93
CA GLY A 81 -12.30 -12.15 -3.72
C GLY A 81 -11.32 -11.03 -4.05
N GLY A 82 -10.49 -11.21 -5.08
CA GLY A 82 -9.58 -10.17 -5.60
C GLY A 82 -10.33 -8.96 -6.17
N ALA A 83 -11.39 -9.19 -6.95
CA ALA A 83 -12.20 -8.13 -7.52
C ALA A 83 -12.95 -7.32 -6.43
N LEU A 84 -13.53 -8.00 -5.45
CA LEU A 84 -14.22 -7.35 -4.33
C LEU A 84 -13.25 -6.53 -3.48
N CYS A 85 -12.09 -7.10 -3.14
CA CYS A 85 -11.03 -6.41 -2.40
C CYS A 85 -10.49 -5.20 -3.19
N GLY A 86 -10.29 -5.36 -4.49
CA GLY A 86 -9.84 -4.30 -5.40
C GLY A 86 -10.84 -3.14 -5.48
N LEU A 87 -12.15 -3.43 -5.56
CA LEU A 87 -13.18 -2.41 -5.58
C LEU A 87 -13.24 -1.64 -4.26
N SER A 88 -13.18 -2.35 -3.12
CA SER A 88 -13.14 -1.72 -1.80
C SER A 88 -11.89 -0.84 -1.63
N LEU A 89 -10.72 -1.32 -2.08
CA LEU A 89 -9.47 -0.53 -2.07
C LEU A 89 -9.56 0.69 -2.99
N PHE A 90 -10.20 0.56 -4.16
CA PHE A 90 -10.40 1.67 -5.07
C PHE A 90 -11.24 2.77 -4.42
N ILE A 91 -12.38 2.41 -3.81
CA ILE A 91 -13.25 3.37 -3.12
C ILE A 91 -12.49 4.02 -1.95
N ALA A 92 -11.83 3.21 -1.11
CA ALA A 92 -11.06 3.70 0.02
C ALA A 92 -9.95 4.67 -0.40
N ASN A 93 -9.19 4.35 -1.45
CA ASN A 93 -8.08 5.18 -1.90
C ASN A 93 -8.57 6.49 -2.55
N ASN A 94 -9.70 6.46 -3.27
CA ASN A 94 -10.31 7.69 -3.79
C ASN A 94 -10.81 8.58 -2.65
N LEU A 95 -11.48 8.00 -1.64
CA LEU A 95 -11.96 8.74 -0.48
C LEU A 95 -10.81 9.34 0.33
N GLN A 96 -9.73 8.59 0.51
CA GLN A 96 -8.52 9.07 1.18
C GLN A 96 -7.88 10.22 0.40
N GLN A 97 -7.69 10.08 -0.92
CA GLN A 97 -7.10 11.13 -1.75
C GLN A 97 -7.98 12.39 -1.80
N TYR A 98 -9.31 12.22 -1.81
CA TYR A 98 -10.25 13.34 -1.73
C TYR A 98 -10.16 14.07 -0.37
N GLY A 99 -10.02 13.32 0.72
CA GLY A 99 -9.78 13.86 2.06
C GLY A 99 -8.47 14.65 2.16
N ILE A 100 -7.39 14.15 1.54
CA ILE A 100 -6.12 14.87 1.40
C ILE A 100 -6.35 16.18 0.62
N ALA A 101 -7.05 16.15 -0.51
CA ALA A 101 -7.26 17.35 -1.33
C ALA A 101 -7.99 18.50 -0.59
N HIS A 102 -8.92 18.20 0.32
CA HIS A 102 -9.76 19.20 0.99
C HIS A 102 -9.25 19.64 2.36
N THR A 103 -8.26 18.94 2.92
CA THR A 103 -7.82 19.12 4.31
C THR A 103 -6.30 19.34 4.37
N THR A 104 -5.78 19.95 5.43
CA THR A 104 -4.32 20.10 5.61
C THR A 104 -3.67 18.75 5.91
N VAL A 105 -2.40 18.60 5.48
CA VAL A 105 -1.60 17.37 5.69
C VAL A 105 -1.66 16.88 7.14
N GLY A 106 -1.56 17.81 8.11
CA GLY A 106 -1.59 17.49 9.54
C GLY A 106 -2.94 16.93 10.02
N LYS A 107 -4.06 17.50 9.55
CA LYS A 107 -5.41 17.03 9.91
C LYS A 107 -5.71 15.68 9.24
N THR A 108 -5.33 15.51 7.97
CA THR A 108 -5.52 14.24 7.26
C THR A 108 -4.68 13.12 7.88
N GLY A 109 -3.41 13.40 8.20
CA GLY A 109 -2.52 12.48 8.90
C GLY A 109 -3.08 12.06 10.27
N PHE A 110 -3.61 13.01 11.05
CA PHE A 110 -4.24 12.73 12.34
C PHE A 110 -5.47 11.81 12.21
N ILE A 111 -6.37 12.10 11.26
CA ILE A 111 -7.55 11.26 11.00
C ILE A 111 -7.13 9.85 10.56
N THR A 112 -6.11 9.73 9.70
CA THR A 112 -5.61 8.41 9.30
C THR A 112 -4.95 7.64 10.45
N ALA A 113 -4.30 8.31 11.40
CA ALA A 113 -3.72 7.65 12.57
C ALA A 113 -4.79 7.16 13.55
N LEU A 114 -5.91 7.87 13.66
CA LEU A 114 -7.07 7.49 14.47
C LEU A 114 -7.67 6.13 14.07
N TYR A 115 -7.52 5.71 12.81
CA TYR A 115 -7.99 4.41 12.34
C TYR A 115 -7.36 3.22 13.10
N ILE A 116 -6.22 3.42 13.77
CA ILE A 116 -5.55 2.38 14.57
C ILE A 116 -6.45 1.81 15.68
N VAL A 117 -7.43 2.59 16.15
CA VAL A 117 -8.41 2.17 17.15
C VAL A 117 -9.46 1.22 16.53
N ILE A 118 -9.74 1.35 15.23
CA ILE A 118 -10.74 0.55 14.51
C ILE A 118 -10.14 -0.79 14.03
N VAL A 119 -8.85 -0.83 13.67
CA VAL A 119 -8.17 -2.06 13.19
C VAL A 119 -8.39 -3.31 14.07
N PRO A 120 -8.30 -3.23 15.42
CA PRO A 120 -8.44 -4.41 16.28
C PRO A 120 -9.90 -4.82 16.58
N LEU A 121 -10.90 -4.07 16.14
CA LEU A 121 -12.34 -4.35 16.35
C LEU A 121 -12.91 -5.19 15.20
#